data_AF-A0A0B2WZ55-F1
#
_entry.id   AF-A0A0B2WZ55-F1
#
_cell.length_a   1.000
_cell.length_b   1.000
_cell.length_c   1.000
_cell.angle_alpha   90.00
_cell.angle_beta   90.00
_cell.angle_gamma   90.00
#
_symmetry.space_group_name_H-M   'P 1'
#
loop_
_entity.id
_entity.type
_entity.pdbx_description
1 polymer ?
#
loop_
_entity_poly.entity_id
_entity_poly.type
_entity_poly.pdbx_seq_one_letter_code
_entity_poly.pdbx_strand_id
1 'polypeptide(L)'
;MMRATTRLSRLYASHPQRCPVSYLETDENEANIDIYKSGGTDVCPLVDPCFLVPAVLNGLRASTQYRNITEVVPGEADHFCAADISMYGGVLITSDSDMLVHNLEEGKVTFFRDLHIKPGLCIKFLGFAPRQMFDRIGLAYPEKAIQLAFGRKIAPQATLSQLINMCSRPAPRSADYIEFLGNYIQSAEVARLHQVALDIPCLNDLDPRVSEFILEFHLRRSNVFANSPIKVFLPSLMECPGLRSAWDRSSHIRQLAYSIASYILPENDGCLEIREFRRVASALHAGRKVKLLPPLLAREYVDDILSCAKCFNADIQLPGNDFSIFLAIALDKMESFQNGRETLTDTIDEWFDCQALKSRDSMSWGNVHIAAQVQATLYSLRVLQQSLRSALSPKIGKLLPGATKLCTLLSELIPVELYPPPTKLLRMVRDFQQSRSLHSLDAIFVKRFCEDEPNSDKSDGIESTLTDDSESILSARSGTNTNYDQNNPFSVLDLEG
;
A
#
# COMPACT_ATOMS: atom_id res chain seq x y z
N MET A 1 -1.32 -7.80 3.71
CA MET A 1 0.14 -7.73 3.51
C MET A 1 0.84 -9.09 3.72
N MET A 2 0.81 -9.72 4.90
CA MET A 2 1.61 -10.93 5.17
C MET A 2 1.39 -12.07 4.16
N ARG A 3 0.13 -12.43 3.86
CA ARG A 3 -0.24 -13.41 2.82
C ARG A 3 0.44 -13.14 1.47
N ALA A 4 0.50 -11.88 1.02
CA ALA A 4 1.15 -11.47 -0.22
C ALA A 4 2.68 -11.59 -0.14
N THR A 5 3.29 -11.28 1.00
CA THR A 5 4.74 -11.50 1.22
C THR A 5 5.08 -13.00 1.15
N THR A 6 4.31 -13.86 1.83
CA THR A 6 4.49 -15.33 1.79
C THR A 6 4.18 -15.95 0.42
N ARG A 7 3.31 -15.32 -0.37
CA ARG A 7 3.03 -15.67 -1.77
C ARG A 7 4.21 -15.34 -2.68
N LEU A 8 4.70 -14.11 -2.63
CA LEU A 8 5.85 -13.64 -3.41
C LEU A 8 7.12 -14.48 -3.12
N SER A 9 7.38 -14.80 -1.85
CA SER A 9 8.48 -15.70 -1.47
C SER A 9 8.32 -17.13 -2.02
N ARG A 10 7.09 -17.65 -2.16
CA ARG A 10 6.83 -18.96 -2.79
C ARG A 10 7.03 -18.91 -4.31
N LEU A 11 6.65 -17.80 -4.97
CA LEU A 11 6.90 -17.60 -6.40
C LEU A 11 8.41 -17.51 -6.70
N TYR A 12 9.18 -16.81 -5.86
CA TYR A 12 10.64 -16.79 -5.94
C TYR A 12 11.27 -18.16 -5.66
N ALA A 13 10.83 -18.88 -4.63
CA ALA A 13 11.38 -20.20 -4.28
C ALA A 13 11.12 -21.26 -5.35
N SER A 14 10.00 -21.19 -6.07
CA SER A 14 9.69 -22.07 -7.21
C SER A 14 10.43 -21.69 -8.50
N HIS A 15 10.84 -20.42 -8.65
CA HIS A 15 11.48 -19.89 -9.85
C HIS A 15 12.72 -19.04 -9.53
N PRO A 16 13.76 -19.57 -8.86
CA PRO A 16 14.81 -18.76 -8.23
C PRO A 16 15.72 -18.00 -9.21
N GLN A 17 15.78 -18.42 -10.47
CA GLN A 17 16.63 -17.78 -11.50
C GLN A 17 15.91 -16.63 -12.25
N ARG A 18 14.65 -16.86 -12.64
CA ARG A 18 13.88 -15.96 -13.51
C ARG A 18 12.39 -16.09 -13.20
N CYS A 19 11.66 -14.98 -13.13
CA CYS A 19 10.20 -15.00 -13.02
C CYS A 19 9.57 -15.28 -14.40
N PRO A 20 8.57 -16.19 -14.51
CA PRO A 20 7.78 -16.34 -15.73
C PRO A 20 7.03 -15.06 -16.10
N VAL A 21 6.93 -14.74 -17.40
CA VAL A 21 6.29 -13.51 -17.90
C VAL A 21 4.77 -13.52 -17.70
N SER A 22 4.14 -14.69 -17.59
CA SER A 22 2.72 -14.85 -17.23
C SER A 22 2.33 -14.35 -15.83
N TYR A 23 3.29 -13.95 -14.99
CA TYR A 23 3.06 -13.24 -13.71
C TYR A 23 3.40 -11.74 -13.77
N LEU A 24 3.81 -11.23 -14.95
CA LEU A 24 4.32 -9.87 -15.16
C LEU A 24 3.51 -9.11 -16.22
N GLU A 25 2.98 -9.81 -17.21
CA GLU A 25 2.10 -9.27 -18.25
C GLU A 25 0.69 -9.84 -18.07
N THR A 26 -0.31 -8.95 -18.03
CA THR A 26 -1.68 -9.31 -18.36
C THR A 26 -1.77 -9.46 -19.88
N ASP A 27 -2.23 -10.61 -20.35
CA ASP A 27 -2.50 -10.85 -21.77
C ASP A 27 -3.35 -9.71 -22.36
N GLU A 28 -2.92 -9.07 -23.46
CA GLU A 28 -3.73 -8.05 -24.17
C GLU A 28 -4.91 -8.70 -24.92
N ASN A 29 -4.94 -10.02 -25.01
CA ASN A 29 -6.14 -10.76 -25.36
C ASN A 29 -7.24 -10.42 -24.33
N GLU A 30 -8.40 -9.97 -24.80
CA GLU A 30 -9.61 -9.81 -24.00
C GLU A 30 -10.11 -11.17 -23.49
N ALA A 31 -9.43 -11.69 -22.47
CA ALA A 31 -9.99 -12.69 -21.58
C ALA A 31 -11.29 -12.09 -21.05
N ASN A 32 -12.41 -12.60 -21.54
CA ASN A 32 -13.72 -12.24 -21.06
C ASN A 32 -13.89 -12.91 -19.68
N ILE A 33 -13.25 -12.31 -18.67
CA ILE A 33 -13.20 -12.76 -17.27
C ILE A 33 -14.59 -12.53 -16.68
N ASP A 34 -15.47 -13.44 -17.07
CA ASP A 34 -16.75 -13.67 -16.44
C ASP A 34 -16.48 -14.25 -15.04
N ILE A 35 -16.22 -13.34 -14.10
CA ILE A 35 -16.01 -13.60 -12.67
C ILE A 35 -17.21 -14.31 -12.00
N TYR A 36 -18.30 -14.55 -12.74
CA TYR A 36 -19.50 -15.26 -12.30
C TYR A 36 -19.63 -16.67 -12.94
N LYS A 37 -18.64 -17.14 -13.73
CA LYS A 37 -18.59 -18.51 -14.25
C LYS A 37 -18.39 -19.55 -13.15
N SER A 38 -19.49 -20.08 -12.65
CA SER A 38 -19.50 -21.31 -11.86
C SER A 38 -18.83 -22.45 -12.64
N GLY A 39 -17.72 -22.98 -12.14
CA GLY A 39 -16.98 -24.09 -12.77
C GLY A 39 -15.79 -23.70 -13.65
N GLY A 40 -15.38 -22.43 -13.67
CA GLY A 40 -14.00 -22.10 -14.07
C GLY A 40 -12.99 -22.73 -13.10
N THR A 41 -11.84 -23.20 -13.58
CA THR A 41 -10.71 -23.54 -12.72
C THR A 41 -10.33 -22.32 -11.89
N ASP A 42 -10.17 -22.49 -10.57
CA ASP A 42 -9.84 -21.41 -9.65
C ASP A 42 -8.37 -20.98 -9.84
N VAL A 43 -8.12 -20.16 -10.87
CA VAL A 43 -6.83 -19.51 -11.14
C VAL A 43 -6.64 -18.37 -10.14
N CYS A 44 -6.56 -18.73 -8.86
CA CYS A 44 -6.25 -17.82 -7.78
C CYS A 44 -4.85 -17.24 -8.05
N PRO A 45 -4.71 -15.94 -8.36
CA PRO A 45 -3.43 -15.39 -8.79
C PRO A 45 -2.39 -15.58 -7.69
N LEU A 46 -1.22 -16.10 -8.07
CA LEU A 46 -0.23 -16.57 -7.11
C LEU A 46 0.32 -15.43 -6.24
N VAL A 47 0.25 -14.19 -6.74
CA VAL A 47 0.48 -12.93 -6.03
C VAL A 47 -0.73 -12.02 -6.24
N ASP A 48 -1.18 -11.33 -5.19
CA ASP A 48 -2.30 -10.39 -5.28
C ASP A 48 -1.92 -9.16 -6.15
N PRO A 49 -2.75 -8.74 -7.13
CA PRO A 49 -2.37 -7.71 -8.10
C PRO A 49 -2.08 -6.35 -7.45
N CYS A 50 -0.95 -5.76 -7.84
CA CYS A 50 -0.50 -4.46 -7.37
C CYS A 50 -1.53 -3.38 -7.71
N PHE A 51 -1.82 -2.49 -6.75
CA PHE A 51 -2.68 -1.30 -6.93
C PHE A 51 -4.13 -1.54 -7.40
N LEU A 52 -4.65 -2.79 -7.38
CA LEU A 52 -6.01 -3.10 -7.85
C LEU A 52 -7.10 -2.20 -7.24
N VAL A 53 -7.07 -1.95 -5.93
CA VAL A 53 -8.11 -1.12 -5.27
C VAL A 53 -8.02 0.35 -5.71
N PRO A 54 -6.86 1.03 -5.69
CA PRO A 54 -6.68 2.32 -6.37
C PRO A 54 -7.14 2.38 -7.83
N ALA A 55 -6.88 1.34 -8.63
CA ALA A 55 -7.29 1.27 -10.04
C ALA A 55 -8.82 1.19 -10.18
N VAL A 56 -9.48 0.30 -9.42
CA VAL A 56 -10.94 0.18 -9.38
C VAL A 56 -11.58 1.50 -8.90
N LEU A 57 -11.01 2.13 -7.88
CA LEU A 57 -11.50 3.42 -7.39
C LEU A 57 -11.38 4.54 -8.43
N ASN A 58 -10.30 4.60 -9.22
CA ASN A 58 -10.21 5.57 -10.33
C ASN A 58 -11.32 5.32 -11.38
N GLY A 59 -11.57 4.07 -11.76
CA GLY A 59 -12.67 3.72 -12.67
C GLY A 59 -14.05 4.11 -12.14
N LEU A 60 -14.33 3.82 -10.87
CA LEU A 60 -15.59 4.23 -10.20
C LEU A 60 -15.72 5.76 -10.12
N ARG A 61 -14.63 6.47 -9.80
CA ARG A 61 -14.56 7.94 -9.72
C ARG A 61 -14.70 8.63 -11.08
N ALA A 62 -14.31 7.97 -12.17
CA ALA A 62 -14.46 8.46 -13.54
C ALA A 62 -15.88 8.20 -14.09
N SER A 63 -16.56 7.16 -13.62
CA SER A 63 -17.95 6.87 -14.01
C SER A 63 -18.93 7.87 -13.41
N THR A 64 -19.69 8.57 -14.27
CA THR A 64 -20.80 9.44 -13.87
C THR A 64 -21.93 8.70 -13.14
N GLN A 65 -22.04 7.39 -13.33
CA GLN A 65 -23.02 6.54 -12.64
C GLN A 65 -22.54 6.15 -11.23
N TYR A 66 -21.27 5.80 -11.06
CA TYR A 66 -20.77 5.23 -9.80
C TYR A 66 -20.11 6.26 -8.86
N ARG A 67 -19.57 7.38 -9.38
CA ARG A 67 -18.88 8.40 -8.57
C ARG A 67 -19.72 8.92 -7.39
N ASN A 68 -21.03 9.08 -7.59
CA ASN A 68 -21.93 9.66 -6.59
C ASN A 68 -22.47 8.63 -5.57
N ILE A 69 -22.12 7.35 -5.73
CA ILE A 69 -22.51 6.23 -4.83
C ILE A 69 -21.31 5.38 -4.40
N THR A 70 -20.09 5.93 -4.52
CA THR A 70 -18.83 5.32 -4.07
C THR A 70 -18.24 6.18 -2.97
N GLU A 71 -18.06 5.63 -1.77
CA GLU A 71 -17.53 6.34 -0.60
C GLU A 71 -16.21 5.72 -0.12
N VAL A 72 -15.30 6.55 0.39
CA VAL A 72 -14.09 6.13 1.12
C VAL A 72 -14.35 6.37 2.60
N VAL A 73 -14.76 5.33 3.32
CA VAL A 73 -15.12 5.43 4.73
C VAL A 73 -13.87 5.54 5.63
N PRO A 74 -13.96 6.27 6.77
CA PRO A 74 -12.83 6.50 7.67
C PRO A 74 -12.61 5.35 8.66
N GLY A 75 -12.53 4.11 8.18
CA GLY A 75 -12.35 2.92 9.00
C GLY A 75 -12.52 1.63 8.20
N GLU A 76 -12.70 0.50 8.88
CA GLU A 76 -13.00 -0.78 8.21
C GLU A 76 -14.40 -0.73 7.56
N ALA A 77 -14.48 -1.12 6.30
CA ALA A 77 -15.70 -1.02 5.49
C ALA A 77 -16.89 -1.73 6.14
N ASP A 78 -16.63 -2.90 6.73
CA ASP A 78 -17.56 -3.74 7.47
C ASP A 78 -18.37 -2.96 8.53
N HIS A 79 -17.72 -2.05 9.26
CA HIS A 79 -18.36 -1.28 10.32
C HIS A 79 -19.35 -0.25 9.75
N PHE A 80 -18.98 0.40 8.66
CA PHE A 80 -19.81 1.42 8.00
C PHE A 80 -20.95 0.80 7.20
N CYS A 81 -20.69 -0.27 6.45
CA CYS A 81 -21.72 -1.01 5.72
C CYS A 81 -22.72 -1.69 6.66
N ALA A 82 -22.30 -2.16 7.84
CA ALA A 82 -23.22 -2.63 8.86
C ALA A 82 -24.12 -1.51 9.41
N ALA A 83 -23.54 -0.35 9.74
CA ALA A 83 -24.28 0.80 10.26
C ALA A 83 -25.30 1.36 9.24
N ASP A 84 -24.92 1.46 7.96
CA ASP A 84 -25.80 1.90 6.88
C ASP A 84 -26.99 0.94 6.68
N ILE A 85 -26.73 -0.37 6.56
CA ILE A 85 -27.78 -1.38 6.40
C ILE A 85 -28.64 -1.53 7.65
N SER A 86 -28.08 -1.33 8.85
CA SER A 86 -28.85 -1.25 10.10
C SER A 86 -29.80 -0.04 10.15
N MET A 87 -29.53 1.02 9.40
CA MET A 87 -30.32 2.26 9.39
C MET A 87 -31.34 2.32 8.25
N TYR A 88 -30.97 1.85 7.05
CA TYR A 88 -31.79 1.95 5.83
C TYR A 88 -32.31 0.60 5.30
N GLY A 89 -31.83 -0.51 5.86
CA GLY A 89 -32.06 -1.86 5.35
C GLY A 89 -31.25 -2.15 4.08
N GLY A 90 -31.59 -3.26 3.40
CA GLY A 90 -30.97 -3.62 2.11
C GLY A 90 -30.26 -4.97 2.11
N VAL A 91 -29.26 -5.11 1.24
CA VAL A 91 -28.49 -6.34 1.03
C VAL A 91 -27.00 -6.01 0.90
N LEU A 92 -26.20 -6.45 1.85
CA LEU A 92 -24.75 -6.44 1.80
C LEU A 92 -24.26 -7.49 0.79
N ILE A 93 -23.27 -7.16 -0.02
CA ILE A 93 -22.54 -8.11 -0.87
C ILE A 93 -21.08 -8.15 -0.39
N THR A 94 -20.59 -9.32 0.02
CA THR A 94 -19.25 -9.48 0.61
C THR A 94 -18.65 -10.87 0.33
N SER A 95 -17.37 -11.09 0.67
CA SER A 95 -16.79 -12.43 0.83
C SER A 95 -16.91 -12.96 2.26
N ASP A 96 -17.09 -12.06 3.23
CA ASP A 96 -16.61 -12.26 4.61
C ASP A 96 -17.77 -12.55 5.58
N SER A 97 -17.65 -13.68 6.27
CA SER A 97 -18.78 -14.36 6.92
C SER A 97 -19.10 -13.87 8.33
N ASP A 98 -18.19 -13.10 8.92
CA ASP A 98 -18.38 -12.33 10.15
C ASP A 98 -19.35 -11.15 9.97
N MET A 99 -19.66 -10.71 8.75
CA MET A 99 -20.75 -9.76 8.51
C MET A 99 -22.14 -10.27 8.94
N LEU A 100 -22.31 -11.57 9.19
CA LEU A 100 -23.50 -12.14 9.83
C LEU A 100 -23.58 -11.90 11.35
N VAL A 101 -22.51 -11.35 11.96
CA VAL A 101 -22.32 -11.14 13.41
C VAL A 101 -22.56 -9.69 13.81
N HIS A 102 -22.34 -8.74 12.89
CA HIS A 102 -22.69 -7.33 13.08
C HIS A 102 -24.21 -7.18 13.24
N ASN A 103 -24.67 -6.08 13.86
CA ASN A 103 -26.09 -5.73 13.81
C ASN A 103 -26.43 -5.12 12.44
N LEU A 104 -27.39 -5.73 11.74
CA LEU A 104 -27.95 -5.29 10.47
C LEU A 104 -29.46 -5.05 10.55
N GLU A 105 -30.08 -5.19 11.73
CA GLU A 105 -31.54 -5.17 11.94
C GLU A 105 -32.29 -6.16 11.00
N GLU A 106 -33.08 -5.66 10.04
CA GLU A 106 -33.79 -6.46 9.02
C GLU A 106 -32.97 -6.66 7.73
N GLY A 107 -31.74 -6.15 7.71
CA GLY A 107 -30.78 -6.25 6.62
C GLY A 107 -30.35 -7.69 6.32
N LYS A 108 -29.77 -7.86 5.13
CA LYS A 108 -29.38 -9.17 4.60
C LYS A 108 -27.94 -9.16 4.12
N VAL A 109 -27.31 -10.32 4.12
CA VAL A 109 -25.99 -10.54 3.52
C VAL A 109 -26.14 -11.54 2.38
N THR A 110 -25.42 -11.34 1.28
CA THR A 110 -25.16 -12.37 0.27
C THR A 110 -23.67 -12.42 -0.02
N PHE A 111 -23.15 -13.63 -0.27
CA PHE A 111 -21.74 -13.79 -0.60
C PHE A 111 -21.52 -13.74 -2.11
N PHE A 112 -20.35 -13.25 -2.56
CA PHE A 112 -20.01 -13.20 -3.99
C PHE A 112 -20.14 -14.56 -4.69
N ARG A 113 -19.73 -15.65 -4.01
CA ARG A 113 -19.87 -17.04 -4.51
C ARG A 113 -21.32 -17.50 -4.74
N ASP A 114 -22.27 -16.86 -4.06
CA ASP A 114 -23.70 -17.22 -4.06
C ASP A 114 -24.51 -16.27 -4.98
N LEU A 115 -23.82 -15.43 -5.77
CA LEU A 115 -24.41 -14.49 -6.73
C LEU A 115 -24.31 -15.06 -8.16
N HIS A 116 -25.46 -15.19 -8.81
CA HIS A 116 -25.62 -15.77 -10.15
C HIS A 116 -26.29 -14.77 -11.09
N ILE A 117 -25.55 -14.28 -12.08
CA ILE A 117 -26.11 -13.45 -13.15
C ILE A 117 -26.70 -14.36 -14.23
N LYS A 118 -27.98 -14.18 -14.57
CA LYS A 118 -28.60 -14.86 -15.72
C LYS A 118 -28.59 -13.96 -16.96
N PRO A 119 -28.43 -14.52 -18.17
CA PRO A 119 -28.65 -13.79 -19.42
C PRO A 119 -30.00 -13.07 -19.39
N GLY A 120 -30.01 -11.77 -19.72
CA GLY A 120 -31.19 -10.90 -19.53
C GLY A 120 -31.21 -10.12 -18.21
N LEU A 121 -30.04 -9.74 -17.67
CA LEU A 121 -29.86 -8.79 -16.55
C LEU A 121 -30.46 -9.20 -15.18
N CYS A 122 -31.00 -10.41 -15.04
CA CYS A 122 -31.52 -10.89 -13.77
C CYS A 122 -30.39 -11.45 -12.88
N ILE A 123 -29.97 -10.65 -11.89
CA ILE A 123 -29.13 -11.12 -10.78
C ILE A 123 -30.00 -11.93 -9.83
N LYS A 124 -29.56 -13.15 -9.48
CA LYS A 124 -30.12 -13.98 -8.40
C LYS A 124 -29.05 -14.24 -7.36
N PHE A 125 -29.43 -14.31 -6.09
CA PHE A 125 -28.46 -14.47 -5.00
C PHE A 125 -29.08 -15.17 -3.78
N LEU A 126 -28.25 -15.77 -2.92
CA LEU A 126 -28.67 -16.36 -1.65
C LEU A 126 -28.59 -15.33 -0.52
N GLY A 127 -29.73 -14.72 -0.18
CA GLY A 127 -29.83 -13.76 0.93
C GLY A 127 -29.96 -14.44 2.29
N PHE A 128 -28.94 -14.29 3.13
CA PHE A 128 -28.94 -14.60 4.55
C PHE A 128 -29.52 -13.42 5.34
N ALA A 129 -30.44 -13.66 6.27
CA ALA A 129 -31.10 -12.61 7.07
C ALA A 129 -30.83 -12.88 8.56
N PRO A 130 -29.81 -12.25 9.18
CA PRO A 130 -29.30 -12.67 10.50
C PRO A 130 -30.35 -12.72 11.60
N ARG A 131 -31.16 -11.67 11.81
CA ARG A 131 -32.27 -11.68 12.78
C ARG A 131 -33.19 -12.90 12.57
N GLN A 132 -33.70 -13.09 11.35
CA GLN A 132 -34.60 -14.19 11.01
C GLN A 132 -33.95 -15.59 11.14
N MET A 133 -32.62 -15.69 11.02
CA MET A 133 -31.88 -16.92 11.27
C MET A 133 -31.79 -17.21 12.78
N PHE A 134 -31.58 -16.16 13.59
CA PHE A 134 -31.48 -16.23 15.05
C PHE A 134 -32.85 -16.47 15.73
N ASP A 135 -33.91 -15.84 15.24
CA ASP A 135 -35.30 -16.08 15.66
C ASP A 135 -35.69 -17.57 15.50
N ARG A 136 -35.35 -18.17 14.35
CA ARG A 136 -35.65 -19.59 14.03
C ARG A 136 -34.94 -20.59 14.95
N ILE A 137 -33.84 -20.19 15.60
CA ILE A 137 -33.11 -21.02 16.56
C ILE A 137 -33.34 -20.58 18.02
N GLY A 138 -34.24 -19.63 18.26
CA GLY A 138 -34.62 -19.17 19.60
C GLY A 138 -33.52 -18.40 20.34
N LEU A 139 -32.65 -17.68 19.61
CA LEU A 139 -31.56 -16.88 20.18
C LEU A 139 -31.74 -15.38 19.86
N ALA A 140 -31.43 -14.51 20.82
CA ALA A 140 -31.53 -13.06 20.64
C ALA A 140 -30.41 -12.51 19.72
N TYR A 141 -30.79 -11.64 18.79
CA TYR A 141 -29.88 -10.98 17.85
C TYR A 141 -29.86 -9.47 18.13
N PRO A 142 -28.68 -8.81 18.20
CA PRO A 142 -27.36 -9.32 17.76
C PRO A 142 -26.53 -10.07 18.83
N GLU A 143 -26.88 -10.04 20.11
CA GLU A 143 -25.94 -10.42 21.19
C GLU A 143 -25.52 -11.90 21.14
N LYS A 144 -26.42 -12.81 20.74
CA LYS A 144 -26.08 -14.22 20.60
C LYS A 144 -25.35 -14.54 19.29
N ALA A 145 -25.38 -13.66 18.29
CA ALA A 145 -24.52 -13.82 17.11
C ALA A 145 -23.05 -13.63 17.48
N ILE A 146 -22.74 -12.60 18.29
CA ILE A 146 -21.40 -12.34 18.80
C ILE A 146 -20.94 -13.48 19.74
N GLN A 147 -21.83 -13.96 20.62
CA GLN A 147 -21.54 -15.12 21.49
C GLN A 147 -21.28 -16.41 20.69
N LEU A 148 -22.02 -16.64 19.59
CA LEU A 148 -21.88 -17.82 18.72
C LEU A 148 -20.58 -17.75 17.90
N ALA A 149 -20.25 -16.57 17.36
CA ALA A 149 -19.01 -16.32 16.62
C ALA A 149 -17.77 -16.48 17.51
N PHE A 150 -17.81 -15.97 18.74
CA PHE A 150 -16.76 -16.22 19.74
C PHE A 150 -16.66 -17.71 20.07
N GLY A 151 -17.79 -18.40 20.25
CA GLY A 151 -17.84 -19.85 20.42
C GLY A 151 -17.15 -20.60 19.28
N ARG A 152 -17.38 -20.19 18.03
CA ARG A 152 -16.72 -20.76 16.84
C ARG A 152 -15.22 -20.46 16.79
N LYS A 153 -14.79 -19.28 17.25
CA LYS A 153 -13.37 -18.89 17.37
C LYS A 153 -12.63 -19.76 18.38
N ILE A 154 -13.21 -20.00 19.57
CA ILE A 154 -12.56 -20.79 20.64
C ILE A 154 -12.70 -22.31 20.45
N ALA A 155 -13.73 -22.77 19.73
CA ALA A 155 -13.96 -24.18 19.45
C ALA A 155 -14.26 -24.41 17.94
N PRO A 156 -13.24 -24.36 17.05
CA PRO A 156 -13.42 -24.52 15.60
C PRO A 156 -14.02 -25.87 15.18
N GLN A 157 -13.89 -26.90 16.01
CA GLN A 157 -14.45 -28.23 15.77
C GLN A 157 -15.85 -28.44 16.39
N ALA A 158 -16.42 -27.44 17.07
CA ALA A 158 -17.76 -27.55 17.63
C ALA A 158 -18.84 -27.51 16.53
N THR A 159 -19.81 -28.41 16.66
CA THR A 159 -21.03 -28.45 15.84
C THR A 159 -21.96 -27.27 16.16
N LEU A 160 -22.84 -26.91 15.22
CA LEU A 160 -23.81 -25.82 15.42
C LEU A 160 -24.67 -26.03 16.68
N SER A 161 -25.13 -27.26 16.94
CA SER A 161 -25.94 -27.58 18.12
C SER A 161 -25.18 -27.40 19.44
N GLN A 162 -23.87 -27.68 19.46
CA GLN A 162 -23.01 -27.42 20.63
C GLN A 162 -22.82 -25.90 20.83
N LEU A 163 -22.59 -25.15 19.76
CA LEU A 163 -22.46 -23.68 19.80
C LEU A 163 -23.76 -23.00 20.26
N ILE A 164 -24.93 -23.46 19.81
CA ILE A 164 -26.23 -22.98 20.27
C ILE A 164 -26.43 -23.25 21.77
N ASN A 165 -26.08 -24.46 22.25
CA ASN A 165 -26.12 -24.79 23.69
C ASN A 165 -25.17 -23.90 24.53
N MET A 166 -23.98 -23.58 24.01
CA MET A 166 -23.08 -22.60 24.63
C MET A 166 -23.71 -21.20 24.67
N CYS A 167 -24.46 -20.81 23.63
CA CYS A 167 -25.19 -19.53 23.57
C CYS A 167 -26.41 -19.48 24.49
N SER A 168 -26.99 -20.62 24.89
CA SER A 168 -28.04 -20.68 25.93
C SER A 168 -27.53 -20.26 27.32
N ARG A 169 -26.20 -20.20 27.53
CA ARG A 169 -25.58 -19.76 28.79
C ARG A 169 -25.36 -18.24 28.79
N PRO A 170 -25.17 -17.61 29.97
CA PRO A 170 -24.72 -16.22 30.06
C PRO A 170 -23.45 -15.98 29.26
N ALA A 171 -23.27 -14.77 28.72
CA ALA A 171 -22.10 -14.40 27.95
C ALA A 171 -20.80 -14.53 28.80
N PRO A 172 -19.66 -14.92 28.20
CA PRO A 172 -18.39 -14.96 28.90
C PRO A 172 -17.99 -13.60 29.49
N ARG A 173 -17.14 -13.62 30.52
CA ARG A 173 -16.52 -12.43 31.12
C ARG A 173 -14.99 -12.44 31.04
N SER A 174 -14.43 -13.21 30.11
CA SER A 174 -12.99 -13.22 29.80
C SER A 174 -12.59 -11.95 29.06
N ALA A 175 -11.32 -11.54 29.22
CA ALA A 175 -10.76 -10.42 28.46
C ALA A 175 -10.91 -10.65 26.94
N ASP A 176 -10.58 -11.86 26.48
CA ASP A 176 -10.69 -12.31 25.09
C ASP A 176 -12.09 -12.12 24.48
N TYR A 177 -13.14 -12.28 25.30
CA TYR A 177 -14.52 -12.06 24.87
C TYR A 177 -14.88 -10.58 24.82
N ILE A 178 -14.39 -9.78 25.77
CA ILE A 178 -14.60 -8.33 25.81
C ILE A 178 -13.87 -7.66 24.63
N GLU A 179 -12.65 -8.10 24.32
CA GLU A 179 -11.90 -7.69 23.13
C GLU A 179 -12.64 -8.08 21.84
N PHE A 180 -13.07 -9.35 21.73
CA PHE A 180 -13.83 -9.81 20.56
C PHE A 180 -15.17 -9.09 20.38
N LEU A 181 -15.87 -8.80 21.49
CA LEU A 181 -17.12 -8.03 21.52
C LEU A 181 -16.91 -6.59 21.07
N GLY A 182 -15.76 -5.98 21.42
CA GLY A 182 -15.37 -4.64 20.98
C GLY A 182 -15.32 -4.48 19.46
N ASN A 183 -15.03 -5.56 18.71
CA ASN A 183 -15.03 -5.53 17.25
C ASN A 183 -16.44 -5.36 16.65
N TYR A 184 -17.53 -5.60 17.40
CA TYR A 184 -18.91 -5.60 16.88
C TYR A 184 -19.83 -4.54 17.52
N ILE A 185 -19.40 -3.83 18.56
CA ILE A 185 -20.16 -2.71 19.16
C ILE A 185 -19.67 -1.38 18.57
N GLN A 186 -20.29 -0.95 17.46
CA GLN A 186 -19.67 0.01 16.53
C GLN A 186 -20.30 1.41 16.47
N SER A 187 -21.55 1.61 16.90
CA SER A 187 -22.32 2.84 16.59
C SER A 187 -21.67 4.15 17.06
N ALA A 188 -21.06 4.15 18.25
CA ALA A 188 -20.34 5.32 18.77
C ALA A 188 -19.02 5.59 18.03
N GLU A 189 -18.32 4.55 17.59
CA GLU A 189 -17.03 4.67 16.91
C GLU A 189 -17.19 5.09 15.45
N VAL A 190 -18.14 4.50 14.73
CA VAL A 190 -18.52 4.91 13.37
C VAL A 190 -18.90 6.40 13.35
N ALA A 191 -19.71 6.86 14.32
CA ALA A 191 -20.06 8.28 14.44
C ALA A 191 -18.85 9.18 14.76
N ARG A 192 -17.93 8.73 15.64
CA ARG A 192 -16.70 9.47 15.99
C ARG A 192 -15.75 9.61 14.80
N LEU A 193 -15.53 8.52 14.06
CA LEU A 193 -14.69 8.50 12.87
C LEU A 193 -15.29 9.33 11.72
N HIS A 194 -16.61 9.24 11.52
CA HIS A 194 -17.32 10.06 10.52
C HIS A 194 -17.23 11.57 10.82
N GLN A 195 -17.31 11.99 12.09
CA GLN A 195 -17.09 13.40 12.46
C GLN A 195 -15.68 13.89 12.08
N VAL A 196 -14.64 13.08 12.31
CA VAL A 196 -13.26 13.42 11.93
C VAL A 196 -13.06 13.42 10.42
N ALA A 197 -13.80 12.59 9.68
CA ALA A 197 -13.76 12.54 8.22
C ALA A 197 -14.31 13.80 7.53
N LEU A 198 -15.27 14.50 8.15
CA LEU A 198 -15.80 15.77 7.63
C LEU A 198 -14.73 16.87 7.53
N ASP A 199 -13.68 16.81 8.37
CA ASP A 199 -12.54 17.72 8.33
C ASP A 199 -11.51 17.37 7.23
N ILE A 200 -11.58 16.17 6.61
CA ILE A 200 -10.58 15.69 5.63
C ILE A 200 -10.92 16.18 4.21
N PRO A 201 -10.11 17.07 3.60
CA PRO A 201 -10.41 17.56 2.25
C PRO A 201 -10.28 16.46 1.20
N CYS A 202 -11.33 16.29 0.40
CA CYS A 202 -11.40 15.33 -0.71
C CYS A 202 -11.18 13.85 -0.31
N LEU A 203 -11.61 13.40 0.89
CA LEU A 203 -11.47 12.01 1.34
C LEU A 203 -11.88 10.96 0.28
N ASN A 204 -13.03 11.16 -0.39
CA ASN A 204 -13.53 10.26 -1.43
C ASN A 204 -12.67 10.19 -2.72
N ASP A 205 -11.68 11.08 -2.91
CA ASP A 205 -10.68 11.02 -3.99
C ASP A 205 -9.34 10.38 -3.56
N LEU A 206 -9.12 10.08 -2.27
CA LEU A 206 -7.86 9.51 -1.75
C LEU A 206 -7.77 7.99 -1.98
N ASP A 207 -6.56 7.45 -2.17
CA ASP A 207 -6.34 6.00 -2.19
C ASP A 207 -6.41 5.45 -0.75
N PRO A 208 -6.87 4.20 -0.51
CA PRO A 208 -7.07 3.68 0.85
C PRO A 208 -5.83 3.78 1.75
N ARG A 209 -4.64 3.50 1.20
CA ARG A 209 -3.36 3.60 1.94
C ARG A 209 -2.87 5.04 2.15
N VAL A 210 -3.55 6.03 1.57
CA VAL A 210 -3.35 7.46 1.85
C VAL A 210 -4.41 7.95 2.83
N SER A 211 -5.69 7.64 2.62
CA SER A 211 -6.76 7.98 3.57
C SER A 211 -6.48 7.41 4.97
N GLU A 212 -5.91 6.21 5.09
CA GLU A 212 -5.43 5.63 6.35
C GLU A 212 -4.55 6.59 7.18
N PHE A 213 -3.47 7.13 6.61
CA PHE A 213 -2.54 7.97 7.37
C PHE A 213 -2.97 9.44 7.44
N ILE A 214 -3.72 9.93 6.46
CA ILE A 214 -4.36 11.25 6.54
C ILE A 214 -5.39 11.26 7.67
N LEU A 215 -6.17 10.20 7.83
CA LEU A 215 -7.11 10.02 8.94
C LEU A 215 -6.38 9.95 10.29
N GLU A 216 -5.30 9.17 10.43
CA GLU A 216 -4.47 9.15 11.65
C GLU A 216 -3.96 10.55 12.04
N PHE A 217 -3.54 11.38 11.07
CA PHE A 217 -3.18 12.78 11.34
C PHE A 217 -4.36 13.65 11.80
N HIS A 218 -5.57 13.47 11.26
CA HIS A 218 -6.75 14.20 11.71
C HIS A 218 -7.25 13.71 13.09
N LEU A 219 -7.18 12.40 13.35
CA LEU A 219 -7.46 11.79 14.66
C LEU A 219 -6.48 12.28 15.74
N ARG A 220 -5.20 12.46 15.38
CA ARG A 220 -4.19 13.10 16.25
C ARG A 220 -4.54 14.56 16.53
N ARG A 221 -4.79 15.36 15.49
CA ARG A 221 -5.17 16.78 15.56
C ARG A 221 -6.39 17.01 16.47
N SER A 222 -7.36 16.11 16.42
CA SER A 222 -8.57 16.15 17.26
C SER A 222 -8.42 15.47 18.63
N ASN A 223 -7.19 15.15 19.05
CA ASN A 223 -6.82 14.47 20.32
C ASN A 223 -7.49 13.11 20.56
N VAL A 224 -8.02 12.48 19.50
CA VAL A 224 -8.77 11.21 19.56
C VAL A 224 -7.84 10.02 19.81
N PHE A 225 -6.64 10.06 19.22
CA PHE A 225 -5.57 9.07 19.40
C PHE A 225 -4.22 9.77 19.61
N ALA A 226 -4.04 10.37 20.78
CA ALA A 226 -2.73 10.85 21.22
C ALA A 226 -1.72 9.69 21.35
N ASN A 227 -0.45 9.96 21.01
CA ASN A 227 0.72 9.08 21.25
C ASN A 227 0.77 7.71 20.53
N SER A 228 -0.20 7.34 19.68
CA SER A 228 -0.06 6.18 18.78
C SER A 228 1.03 6.41 17.72
N PRO A 229 1.90 5.42 17.40
CA PRO A 229 2.79 5.53 16.25
C PRO A 229 1.97 5.37 14.96
N ILE A 230 1.96 6.41 14.11
CA ILE A 230 1.26 6.36 12.81
C ILE A 230 1.92 5.28 11.93
N LYS A 231 1.10 4.43 11.32
CA LYS A 231 1.51 3.28 10.50
C LYS A 231 1.09 3.52 9.06
N VAL A 232 1.95 3.20 8.10
CA VAL A 232 1.62 3.22 6.67
C VAL A 232 1.91 1.86 6.07
N PHE A 233 0.90 1.22 5.49
CA PHE A 233 1.02 -0.08 4.82
C PHE A 233 1.09 0.13 3.31
N LEU A 234 2.27 -0.02 2.71
CA LEU A 234 2.43 0.17 1.27
C LEU A 234 1.86 -1.03 0.49
N PRO A 235 1.37 -0.86 -0.74
CA PRO A 235 0.98 -1.97 -1.60
C PRO A 235 2.09 -3.01 -1.73
N SER A 236 1.73 -4.30 -1.73
CA SER A 236 2.70 -5.37 -2.01
C SER A 236 3.04 -5.34 -3.50
N LEU A 237 4.34 -5.30 -3.81
CA LEU A 237 4.85 -5.22 -5.18
C LEU A 237 5.34 -6.58 -5.68
N MET A 238 5.28 -6.79 -6.99
CA MET A 238 5.93 -7.91 -7.66
C MET A 238 7.44 -7.63 -7.77
N GLU A 239 8.17 -7.86 -6.68
CA GLU A 239 9.60 -7.54 -6.53
C GLU A 239 10.46 -8.74 -6.14
N CYS A 240 11.78 -8.71 -6.38
CA CYS A 240 12.69 -9.75 -5.91
C CYS A 240 12.79 -9.81 -4.38
N PRO A 241 12.40 -10.92 -3.71
CA PRO A 241 12.48 -11.05 -2.25
C PRO A 241 13.92 -11.03 -1.71
N GLY A 242 14.90 -11.47 -2.51
CA GLY A 242 16.31 -11.52 -2.11
C GLY A 242 17.02 -10.15 -2.03
N LEU A 243 16.41 -9.09 -2.57
CA LEU A 243 16.92 -7.72 -2.50
C LEU A 243 16.25 -6.92 -1.37
N ARG A 244 16.73 -5.69 -1.12
CA ARG A 244 15.99 -4.69 -0.31
C ARG A 244 14.64 -4.37 -0.96
N SER A 245 13.70 -3.74 -0.27
CA SER A 245 12.37 -3.52 -0.88
C SER A 245 12.44 -2.47 -2.00
N ALA A 246 11.68 -2.67 -3.07
CA ALA A 246 11.55 -1.70 -4.17
C ALA A 246 11.09 -0.31 -3.67
N TRP A 247 10.31 -0.29 -2.58
CA TRP A 247 9.91 0.90 -1.83
C TRP A 247 11.07 1.69 -1.18
N ASP A 248 12.30 1.15 -1.15
CA ASP A 248 13.47 1.82 -0.59
C ASP A 248 13.94 3.01 -1.42
N ARG A 249 14.02 2.89 -2.76
CA ARG A 249 14.49 3.95 -3.68
C ARG A 249 13.69 5.24 -3.50
N SER A 250 12.37 5.13 -3.49
CA SER A 250 11.41 6.24 -3.46
C SER A 250 11.05 6.76 -2.06
N SER A 251 11.80 6.38 -1.02
CA SER A 251 11.39 6.70 0.36
C SER A 251 11.49 8.20 0.73
N HIS A 252 12.34 8.98 0.05
CA HIS A 252 12.41 10.44 0.19
C HIS A 252 11.09 11.13 -0.28
N ILE A 253 10.48 10.67 -1.38
CA ILE A 253 9.22 11.20 -1.90
C ILE A 253 8.08 11.00 -0.89
N ARG A 254 8.00 9.82 -0.28
CA ARG A 254 6.99 9.53 0.76
C ARG A 254 7.29 10.25 2.07
N GLN A 255 8.57 10.37 2.43
CA GLN A 255 8.99 11.20 3.57
C GLN A 255 8.49 12.65 3.43
N LEU A 256 8.64 13.25 2.24
CA LEU A 256 8.06 14.56 1.93
C LEU A 256 6.52 14.55 2.05
N ALA A 257 5.86 13.55 1.46
CA ALA A 257 4.39 13.42 1.49
C ALA A 257 3.82 13.32 2.93
N TYR A 258 4.48 12.56 3.80
CA TYR A 258 4.11 12.44 5.22
C TYR A 258 4.39 13.74 5.98
N SER A 259 5.48 14.43 5.66
CA SER A 259 5.85 15.71 6.29
C SER A 259 4.82 16.79 5.97
N ILE A 260 4.44 16.91 4.69
CA ILE A 260 3.38 17.82 4.23
C ILE A 260 2.05 17.53 4.93
N ALA A 261 1.67 16.26 5.06
CA ALA A 261 0.46 15.85 5.79
C ALA A 261 0.53 16.19 7.28
N SER A 262 1.70 16.04 7.92
CA SER A 262 1.89 16.37 9.34
C SER A 262 1.77 17.86 9.67
N TYR A 263 1.92 18.77 8.70
CA TYR A 263 1.85 20.21 8.94
C TYR A 263 0.43 20.75 9.23
N ILE A 264 -0.60 19.89 9.22
CA ILE A 264 -1.94 20.19 9.76
C ILE A 264 -2.00 20.15 11.29
N LEU A 265 -1.00 19.55 11.93
CA LEU A 265 -0.90 19.39 13.38
C LEU A 265 -0.53 20.71 14.08
N PRO A 266 -0.80 20.85 15.40
CA PRO A 266 -0.24 21.92 16.22
C PRO A 266 1.30 21.85 16.26
N GLU A 267 1.96 23.00 16.43
CA GLU A 267 3.43 23.09 16.51
C GLU A 267 4.02 22.46 17.78
N ASN A 268 3.17 22.18 18.78
CA ASN A 268 3.53 21.46 20.00
C ASN A 268 3.29 19.93 19.90
N ASP A 269 2.91 19.39 18.73
CA ASP A 269 2.69 17.96 18.55
C ASP A 269 4.02 17.19 18.48
N GLY A 270 4.14 16.10 19.25
CA GLY A 270 5.35 15.28 19.34
C GLY A 270 5.55 14.29 18.18
N CYS A 271 4.75 14.34 17.11
CA CYS A 271 4.89 13.45 15.96
C CYS A 271 6.14 13.78 15.13
N LEU A 272 7.22 13.04 15.37
CA LEU A 272 8.51 13.17 14.67
C LEU A 272 8.81 12.03 13.67
N GLU A 273 8.06 10.92 13.72
CA GLU A 273 8.27 9.75 12.86
C GLU A 273 6.99 8.98 12.52
N ILE A 274 7.02 8.30 11.37
CA ILE A 274 6.04 7.32 10.90
C ILE A 274 6.70 5.94 10.80
N ARG A 275 5.91 4.86 10.93
CA ARG A 275 6.35 3.48 10.67
C ARG A 275 5.80 2.97 9.33
N GLU A 276 6.68 2.81 8.35
CA GLU A 276 6.34 2.17 7.08
C GLU A 276 6.44 0.64 7.15
N PHE A 277 5.44 -0.03 6.59
CA PHE A 277 5.40 -1.47 6.40
C PHE A 277 5.46 -1.73 4.88
N ARG A 278 6.55 -2.35 4.42
CA ARG A 278 6.90 -2.52 3.00
C ARG A 278 6.71 -3.97 2.54
N ARG A 279 7.42 -4.89 3.21
CA ARG A 279 7.15 -6.34 3.24
C ARG A 279 7.00 -6.76 4.69
N VAL A 280 6.03 -7.62 5.00
CA VAL A 280 5.78 -8.10 6.38
C VAL A 280 5.77 -9.63 6.35
N ALA A 281 6.87 -10.22 6.83
CA ALA A 281 7.02 -11.67 6.91
C ALA A 281 6.51 -12.27 8.24
N SER A 282 6.35 -11.46 9.28
CA SER A 282 5.89 -11.89 10.61
C SER A 282 5.16 -10.77 11.36
N ALA A 283 4.32 -11.13 12.32
CA ALA A 283 3.57 -10.16 13.14
C ALA A 283 4.47 -9.29 14.05
N LEU A 284 5.71 -9.73 14.30
CA LEU A 284 6.70 -9.01 15.11
C LEU A 284 7.47 -7.94 14.31
N HIS A 285 7.21 -7.78 13.01
CA HIS A 285 7.91 -6.81 12.18
C HIS A 285 7.56 -5.38 12.60
N ALA A 286 8.54 -4.62 13.10
CA ALA A 286 8.30 -3.32 13.74
C ALA A 286 7.99 -2.14 12.79
N GLY A 287 8.14 -2.35 11.47
CA GLY A 287 8.13 -1.31 10.44
C GLY A 287 9.43 -0.50 10.39
N ARG A 288 9.71 0.15 9.25
CA ARG A 288 10.84 1.07 9.10
C ARG A 288 10.42 2.47 9.54
N LYS A 289 11.17 3.05 10.48
CA LYS A 289 11.00 4.46 10.88
C LYS A 289 11.34 5.39 9.71
N VAL A 290 10.48 6.37 9.47
CA VAL A 290 10.68 7.49 8.55
C VAL A 290 10.52 8.77 9.37
N LYS A 291 11.60 9.57 9.50
CA LYS A 291 11.57 10.85 10.23
C LYS A 291 10.83 11.90 9.40
N LEU A 292 10.00 12.72 10.02
CA LEU A 292 9.34 13.84 9.34
C LEU A 292 10.34 15.00 9.14
N LEU A 293 10.22 15.71 8.02
CA LEU A 293 11.10 16.81 7.63
C LEU A 293 10.66 18.13 8.30
N PRO A 294 11.60 18.98 8.74
CA PRO A 294 11.28 20.36 9.05
C PRO A 294 10.88 21.12 7.76
N PRO A 295 10.06 22.18 7.85
CA PRO A 295 9.52 22.86 6.66
C PRO A 295 10.54 23.47 5.69
N LEU A 296 11.78 23.73 6.13
CA LEU A 296 12.86 24.23 5.26
C LEU A 296 13.33 23.13 4.30
N LEU A 297 13.75 21.97 4.82
CA LEU A 297 14.12 20.82 3.99
C LEU A 297 12.95 20.36 3.11
N ALA A 298 11.71 20.39 3.63
CA ALA A 298 10.54 20.07 2.80
C ALA A 298 10.30 21.07 1.65
N ARG A 299 10.71 22.34 1.79
CA ARG A 299 10.69 23.32 0.70
C ARG A 299 11.75 23.01 -0.34
N GLU A 300 12.97 22.69 0.10
CA GLU A 300 14.07 22.29 -0.78
C GLU A 300 13.67 21.08 -1.63
N TYR A 301 13.17 20.00 -1.04
CA TYR A 301 12.65 18.84 -1.79
C TYR A 301 11.49 19.19 -2.75
N VAL A 302 10.64 20.17 -2.44
CA VAL A 302 9.57 20.65 -3.35
C VAL A 302 10.17 21.38 -4.56
N ASP A 303 11.13 22.27 -4.33
CA ASP A 303 11.80 23.04 -5.39
C ASP A 303 12.75 22.16 -6.24
N ASP A 304 13.25 21.06 -5.66
CA ASP A 304 14.02 20.00 -6.32
C ASP A 304 13.16 19.20 -7.31
N ILE A 305 12.00 18.68 -6.87
CA ILE A 305 11.06 17.96 -7.75
C ILE A 305 10.57 18.89 -8.86
N LEU A 306 10.24 20.14 -8.53
CA LEU A 306 9.87 21.17 -9.50
C LEU A 306 11.00 21.52 -10.46
N SER A 307 12.27 21.26 -10.13
CA SER A 307 13.41 21.51 -11.01
C SER A 307 13.76 20.31 -11.89
N CYS A 308 13.64 19.10 -11.35
CA CYS A 308 13.71 17.87 -12.14
C CYS A 308 12.66 17.87 -13.25
N ALA A 309 11.42 18.22 -12.92
CA ALA A 309 10.32 18.23 -13.88
C ALA A 309 10.46 19.27 -15.02
N LYS A 310 11.13 20.42 -14.79
CA LYS A 310 11.43 21.40 -15.85
C LYS A 310 12.25 20.81 -16.99
N CYS A 311 13.09 19.80 -16.70
CA CYS A 311 14.03 19.23 -17.66
C CYS A 311 13.37 18.30 -18.70
N PHE A 312 12.12 17.90 -18.47
CA PHE A 312 11.32 17.15 -19.45
C PHE A 312 11.04 18.00 -20.70
N ASN A 313 10.64 19.27 -20.50
CA ASN A 313 10.14 20.16 -21.56
C ASN A 313 11.24 20.71 -22.51
N ALA A 314 12.47 20.22 -22.43
CA ALA A 314 13.60 20.77 -23.17
C ALA A 314 13.67 20.34 -24.65
N ASP A 315 13.30 19.10 -24.95
CA ASP A 315 13.56 18.47 -26.27
C ASP A 315 12.48 17.44 -26.72
N ILE A 316 11.38 17.31 -25.97
CA ILE A 316 10.54 16.10 -25.97
C ILE A 316 9.11 16.33 -26.52
N GLN A 317 8.76 15.62 -27.60
CA GLN A 317 7.38 15.46 -28.12
C GLN A 317 6.76 14.10 -27.74
N LEU A 318 6.99 13.62 -26.52
CA LEU A 318 6.44 12.33 -26.06
C LEU A 318 5.00 12.47 -25.52
N PRO A 319 4.14 11.43 -25.65
CA PRO A 319 2.80 11.42 -25.08
C PRO A 319 2.81 11.48 -23.54
N GLY A 320 1.77 12.07 -22.94
CA GLY A 320 1.78 12.50 -21.52
C GLY A 320 2.11 11.44 -20.45
N ASN A 321 1.90 10.15 -20.72
CA ASN A 321 2.30 9.06 -19.82
C ASN A 321 3.82 9.06 -19.54
N ASP A 322 4.61 9.47 -20.52
CA ASP A 322 6.07 9.39 -20.51
C ASP A 322 6.70 10.41 -19.54
N PHE A 323 6.01 11.54 -19.28
CA PHE A 323 6.40 12.51 -18.25
C PHE A 323 6.54 11.88 -16.86
N SER A 324 5.61 10.99 -16.49
CA SER A 324 5.60 10.35 -15.17
C SER A 324 6.78 9.40 -15.00
N ILE A 325 7.11 8.64 -16.05
CA ILE A 325 8.25 7.72 -16.06
C ILE A 325 9.56 8.50 -16.02
N PHE A 326 9.69 9.57 -16.83
CA PHE A 326 10.84 10.46 -16.80
C PHE A 326 11.06 11.08 -15.41
N LEU A 327 10.00 11.61 -14.78
CA LEU A 327 10.10 12.22 -13.45
C LEU A 327 10.53 11.20 -12.39
N ALA A 328 10.05 9.95 -12.48
CA ALA A 328 10.49 8.88 -11.59
C ALA A 328 11.99 8.55 -11.74
N ILE A 329 12.52 8.53 -12.97
CA ILE A 329 13.95 8.31 -13.23
C ILE A 329 14.79 9.52 -12.78
N ALA A 330 14.35 10.74 -13.10
CA ALA A 330 15.04 11.98 -12.75
C ALA A 330 15.21 12.13 -11.21
N LEU A 331 14.20 11.74 -10.43
CA LEU A 331 14.25 11.78 -8.98
C LEU A 331 15.12 10.69 -8.37
N ASP A 332 15.09 9.45 -8.89
CA ASP A 332 16.06 8.42 -8.48
C ASP A 332 17.50 8.85 -8.80
N LYS A 333 17.73 9.47 -9.96
CA LYS A 333 19.05 9.98 -10.36
C LYS A 333 19.54 11.09 -9.43
N MET A 334 18.68 12.02 -9.04
CA MET A 334 18.96 13.06 -8.05
C MET A 334 19.30 12.49 -6.66
N GLU A 335 18.42 11.63 -6.13
CA GLU A 335 18.55 10.96 -4.83
C GLU A 335 19.75 10.00 -4.80
N SER A 336 20.15 9.45 -5.94
CA SER A 336 21.34 8.59 -6.06
C SER A 336 22.62 9.43 -6.08
N PHE A 337 22.66 10.53 -6.84
CA PHE A 337 23.77 11.50 -6.84
C PHE A 337 24.02 12.06 -5.43
N GLN A 338 22.99 12.57 -4.76
CA GLN A 338 23.07 13.13 -3.39
C GLN A 338 23.59 12.14 -2.33
N ASN A 339 23.47 10.84 -2.57
CA ASN A 339 23.85 9.80 -1.61
C ASN A 339 25.07 8.96 -2.05
N GLY A 340 25.73 9.32 -3.17
CA GLY A 340 26.85 8.54 -3.73
C GLY A 340 26.46 7.10 -4.11
N ARG A 341 25.26 6.91 -4.66
CA ARG A 341 24.71 5.59 -5.04
C ARG A 341 24.57 5.45 -6.55
N GLU A 342 24.59 4.20 -6.99
CA GLU A 342 24.22 3.73 -8.33
C GLU A 342 22.75 4.08 -8.65
N THR A 343 22.50 4.64 -9.84
CA THR A 343 21.18 5.03 -10.33
C THR A 343 20.43 3.86 -10.98
N LEU A 344 19.10 3.97 -11.11
CA LEU A 344 18.29 3.02 -11.89
C LEU A 344 18.77 2.80 -13.33
N THR A 345 19.40 3.80 -13.95
CA THR A 345 19.95 3.70 -15.32
C THR A 345 21.26 2.92 -15.37
N ASP A 346 22.11 3.04 -14.35
CA ASP A 346 23.36 2.27 -14.27
C ASP A 346 23.05 0.78 -14.03
N THR A 347 22.11 0.49 -13.10
CA THR A 347 21.60 -0.87 -12.85
C THR A 347 20.83 -1.48 -14.04
N ILE A 348 20.61 -0.72 -15.12
CA ILE A 348 19.98 -1.21 -16.36
C ILE A 348 21.05 -1.63 -17.36
N ASP A 349 22.07 -0.81 -17.61
CA ASP A 349 23.11 -1.11 -18.61
C ASP A 349 23.91 -2.38 -18.25
N GLU A 350 24.39 -2.51 -17.00
CA GLU A 350 25.13 -3.70 -16.55
C GLU A 350 24.39 -5.02 -16.85
N TRP A 351 23.05 -4.99 -16.74
CA TRP A 351 22.20 -6.17 -16.83
C TRP A 351 21.69 -6.46 -18.24
N PHE A 352 21.57 -5.43 -19.11
CA PHE A 352 21.27 -5.62 -20.52
C PHE A 352 22.51 -6.12 -21.30
N ASP A 353 23.71 -5.60 -21.01
CA ASP A 353 24.93 -6.08 -21.65
C ASP A 353 25.28 -7.52 -21.23
N CYS A 354 24.96 -7.90 -19.98
CA CYS A 354 25.08 -9.28 -19.52
C CYS A 354 23.99 -10.24 -20.05
N GLN A 355 22.91 -9.77 -20.68
CA GLN A 355 21.80 -10.62 -21.15
C GLN A 355 21.39 -10.39 -22.60
N ALA A 356 22.05 -11.13 -23.50
CA ALA A 356 21.48 -11.42 -24.83
C ALA A 356 20.09 -12.06 -24.70
N LEU A 357 19.06 -11.45 -25.30
CA LEU A 357 17.66 -11.88 -25.22
C LEU A 357 17.49 -13.31 -25.78
N LYS A 358 17.39 -14.31 -24.89
CA LYS A 358 17.29 -15.74 -25.25
C LYS A 358 16.10 -16.50 -24.63
N SER A 359 15.21 -15.81 -23.94
CA SER A 359 13.96 -16.37 -23.39
C SER A 359 12.88 -15.30 -23.47
N ARG A 360 11.80 -15.53 -24.23
CA ARG A 360 10.60 -14.67 -24.20
C ARG A 360 9.76 -14.91 -22.95
N ASP A 361 9.83 -16.12 -22.39
CA ASP A 361 8.82 -16.62 -21.45
C ASP A 361 9.18 -16.33 -19.98
N SER A 362 10.38 -15.80 -19.72
CA SER A 362 10.84 -15.46 -18.36
C SER A 362 11.82 -14.26 -18.31
N MET A 363 11.68 -13.44 -17.26
CA MET A 363 12.49 -12.25 -16.96
C MET A 363 13.37 -12.49 -15.71
N SER A 364 14.58 -11.94 -15.67
CA SER A 364 15.44 -11.97 -14.48
C SER A 364 14.81 -11.21 -13.30
N TRP A 365 15.01 -11.71 -12.08
CA TRP A 365 14.49 -11.07 -10.87
C TRP A 365 15.04 -9.65 -10.61
N GLY A 366 16.24 -9.33 -11.10
CA GLY A 366 16.76 -7.96 -11.12
C GLY A 366 15.88 -7.01 -11.94
N ASN A 367 15.58 -7.37 -13.19
CA ASN A 367 14.71 -6.61 -14.09
C ASN A 367 13.29 -6.44 -13.52
N VAL A 368 12.71 -7.49 -12.92
CA VAL A 368 11.44 -7.42 -12.18
C VAL A 368 11.53 -6.42 -11.02
N HIS A 369 12.64 -6.43 -10.28
CA HIS A 369 12.84 -5.54 -9.15
C HIS A 369 13.06 -4.07 -9.56
N ILE A 370 13.77 -3.81 -10.66
CA ILE A 370 13.94 -2.47 -11.26
C ILE A 370 12.58 -1.91 -11.71
N ALA A 371 11.75 -2.73 -12.37
CA ALA A 371 10.40 -2.34 -12.74
C ALA A 371 9.54 -2.01 -11.50
N ALA A 372 9.63 -2.84 -10.45
CA ALA A 372 8.96 -2.57 -9.18
C ALA A 372 9.48 -1.30 -8.49
N GLN A 373 10.77 -0.96 -8.61
CA GLN A 373 11.34 0.29 -8.08
C GLN A 373 10.72 1.52 -8.77
N VAL A 374 10.57 1.51 -10.10
CA VAL A 374 9.89 2.62 -10.80
C VAL A 374 8.41 2.68 -10.46
N GLN A 375 7.70 1.54 -10.42
CA GLN A 375 6.29 1.50 -9.97
C GLN A 375 6.12 2.02 -8.52
N ALA A 376 7.08 1.71 -7.63
CA ALA A 376 7.12 2.27 -6.28
C ALA A 376 7.33 3.80 -6.30
N THR A 377 8.17 4.33 -7.19
CA THR A 377 8.39 5.78 -7.35
C THR A 377 7.14 6.49 -7.89
N LEU A 378 6.49 5.94 -8.93
CA LEU A 378 5.23 6.46 -9.48
C LEU A 378 4.13 6.51 -8.41
N TYR A 379 3.93 5.43 -7.64
CA TYR A 379 2.95 5.42 -6.57
C TYR A 379 3.34 6.36 -5.43
N SER A 380 4.63 6.51 -5.13
CA SER A 380 5.10 7.49 -4.14
C SER A 380 4.84 8.95 -4.57
N LEU A 381 4.92 9.25 -5.86
CA LEU A 381 4.52 10.55 -6.42
C LEU A 381 2.99 10.76 -6.32
N ARG A 382 2.18 9.72 -6.49
CA ARG A 382 0.73 9.75 -6.27
C ARG A 382 0.37 9.95 -4.79
N VAL A 383 1.09 9.31 -3.86
CA VAL A 383 0.97 9.56 -2.40
C VAL A 383 1.30 11.03 -2.09
N LEU A 384 2.35 11.59 -2.69
CA LEU A 384 2.70 13.01 -2.55
C LEU A 384 1.64 13.96 -3.12
N GLN A 385 1.09 13.66 -4.30
CA GLN A 385 -0.03 14.40 -4.90
C GLN A 385 -1.24 14.43 -3.95
N GLN A 386 -1.63 13.28 -3.42
CA GLN A 386 -2.80 13.16 -2.55
C GLN A 386 -2.58 13.82 -1.18
N SER A 387 -1.40 13.66 -0.56
CA SER A 387 -1.00 14.42 0.64
C SER A 387 -1.08 15.93 0.42
N LEU A 388 -0.56 16.44 -0.70
CA LEU A 388 -0.66 17.84 -1.08
C LEU A 388 -2.13 18.27 -1.20
N ARG A 389 -2.98 17.52 -1.92
CA ARG A 389 -4.41 17.82 -2.05
C ARG A 389 -5.14 17.88 -0.71
N SER A 390 -4.83 16.98 0.23
CA SER A 390 -5.45 16.98 1.57
C SER A 390 -4.92 18.07 2.52
N ALA A 391 -3.67 18.53 2.37
CA ALA A 391 -3.06 19.51 3.28
C ALA A 391 -3.08 20.96 2.75
N LEU A 392 -3.33 21.16 1.45
CA LEU A 392 -3.26 22.46 0.79
C LEU A 392 -4.21 23.48 1.41
N SER A 393 -3.61 24.51 2.01
CA SER A 393 -4.31 25.59 2.70
C SER A 393 -3.46 26.86 2.67
N PRO A 394 -4.01 28.05 2.98
CA PRO A 394 -3.23 29.28 3.06
C PRO A 394 -2.08 29.26 4.09
N LYS A 395 -2.10 28.37 5.09
CA LYS A 395 -0.95 28.11 5.98
C LYS A 395 0.16 27.40 5.20
N ILE A 396 -0.16 26.27 4.57
CA ILE A 396 0.81 25.45 3.82
C ILE A 396 1.37 26.18 2.61
N GLY A 397 0.57 26.98 1.88
CA GLY A 397 1.06 27.78 0.75
C GLY A 397 2.09 28.86 1.14
N LYS A 398 2.03 29.40 2.37
CA LYS A 398 3.07 30.30 2.91
C LYS A 398 4.31 29.54 3.37
N LEU A 399 4.10 28.34 3.92
CA LEU A 399 5.15 27.47 4.42
C LEU A 399 6.01 26.89 3.27
N LEU A 400 5.35 26.45 2.21
CA LEU A 400 5.90 25.80 1.02
C LEU A 400 5.40 26.50 -0.25
N PRO A 401 6.04 27.60 -0.70
CA PRO A 401 5.58 28.38 -1.86
C PRO A 401 5.40 27.58 -3.16
N GLY A 402 6.21 26.53 -3.36
CA GLY A 402 6.09 25.62 -4.50
C GLY A 402 4.93 24.61 -4.43
N ALA A 403 4.28 24.42 -3.27
CA ALA A 403 3.34 23.31 -3.04
C ALA A 403 2.14 23.30 -4.01
N THR A 404 1.55 24.46 -4.30
CA THR A 404 0.44 24.56 -5.27
C THR A 404 0.90 24.16 -6.67
N LYS A 405 2.07 24.66 -7.10
CA LYS A 405 2.64 24.33 -8.43
C LYS A 405 2.98 22.84 -8.54
N LEU A 406 3.53 22.26 -7.47
CA LEU A 406 3.82 20.83 -7.42
C LEU A 406 2.54 19.99 -7.44
N CYS A 407 1.48 20.42 -6.76
CA CYS A 407 0.18 19.73 -6.80
C CYS A 407 -0.46 19.76 -8.20
N THR A 408 -0.38 20.89 -8.91
CA THR A 408 -0.79 20.97 -10.33
C THR A 408 0.03 20.01 -11.19
N LEU A 409 1.37 20.06 -11.08
CA LEU A 409 2.29 19.24 -11.85
C LEU A 409 2.10 17.74 -11.59
N LEU A 410 1.88 17.33 -10.35
CA LEU A 410 1.58 15.94 -9.99
C LEU A 410 0.13 15.52 -10.31
N SER A 411 -0.70 16.42 -10.85
CA SER A 411 -2.02 16.07 -11.40
C SER A 411 -1.97 15.67 -12.87
N GLU A 412 -0.79 15.77 -13.50
CA GLU A 412 -0.46 15.20 -14.82
C GLU A 412 0.16 13.78 -14.70
N LEU A 413 0.17 13.20 -13.49
CA LEU A 413 0.64 11.83 -13.27
C LEU A 413 -0.24 10.80 -13.98
N ILE A 414 0.42 9.80 -14.57
CA ILE A 414 -0.21 8.64 -15.19
C ILE A 414 -1.16 7.93 -14.19
N PRO A 415 -2.42 7.62 -14.56
CA PRO A 415 -3.33 6.83 -13.74
C PRO A 415 -2.75 5.46 -13.37
N VAL A 416 -3.10 4.96 -12.19
CA VAL A 416 -2.48 3.76 -11.60
C VAL A 416 -2.86 2.47 -12.35
N GLU A 417 -4.05 2.47 -12.95
CA GLU A 417 -4.56 1.49 -13.89
C GLU A 417 -3.85 1.49 -15.26
N LEU A 418 -3.06 2.52 -15.56
CA LEU A 418 -2.26 2.64 -16.80
C LEU A 418 -0.74 2.45 -16.56
N TYR A 419 -0.32 2.09 -15.34
CA TYR A 419 1.10 1.84 -15.03
C TYR A 419 1.68 0.75 -15.96
N PRO A 420 2.81 0.99 -16.65
CA PRO A 420 3.36 0.03 -17.59
C PRO A 420 3.72 -1.32 -16.93
N PRO A 421 3.47 -2.46 -17.59
CA PRO A 421 3.99 -3.75 -17.17
C PRO A 421 5.53 -3.75 -17.24
N PRO A 422 6.23 -4.62 -16.48
CA PRO A 422 7.69 -4.58 -16.32
C PRO A 422 8.49 -4.55 -17.63
N THR A 423 8.06 -5.30 -18.64
CA THR A 423 8.69 -5.36 -19.98
C THR A 423 8.65 -4.00 -20.70
N LYS A 424 7.47 -3.39 -20.77
CA LYS A 424 7.24 -2.06 -21.36
C LYS A 424 7.98 -0.98 -20.58
N LEU A 425 7.97 -1.06 -19.25
CA LEU A 425 8.63 -0.11 -18.36
C LEU A 425 10.15 -0.10 -18.57
N LEU A 426 10.80 -1.27 -18.56
CA LEU A 426 12.25 -1.37 -18.75
C LEU A 426 12.71 -0.82 -20.11
N ARG A 427 11.90 -1.01 -21.16
CA ARG A 427 12.16 -0.37 -22.47
C ARG A 427 12.09 1.15 -22.35
N MET A 428 11.03 1.69 -21.76
CA MET A 428 10.88 3.14 -21.56
C MET A 428 12.06 3.76 -20.79
N VAL A 429 12.53 3.13 -19.71
CA VAL A 429 13.70 3.66 -18.97
C VAL A 429 14.96 3.70 -19.84
N ARG A 430 15.20 2.66 -20.66
CA ARG A 430 16.31 2.63 -21.63
C ARG A 430 16.16 3.69 -22.73
N ASP A 431 14.94 3.91 -23.21
CA ASP A 431 14.64 4.95 -24.21
C ASP A 431 14.92 6.35 -23.63
N PHE A 432 14.62 6.60 -22.34
CA PHE A 432 14.98 7.85 -21.65
C PHE A 432 16.48 7.99 -21.39
N GLN A 433 17.20 6.90 -21.14
CA GLN A 433 18.66 6.91 -20.91
C GLN A 433 19.43 7.45 -22.13
N GLN A 434 18.86 7.30 -23.33
CA GLN A 434 19.39 7.85 -24.58
C GLN A 434 18.89 9.28 -24.89
N SER A 435 18.11 9.89 -23.98
CA SER A 435 17.53 11.23 -24.16
C SER A 435 18.41 12.36 -23.62
N ARG A 436 18.43 13.48 -24.34
CA ARG A 436 19.14 14.71 -23.94
C ARG A 436 18.62 15.31 -22.62
N SER A 437 17.38 15.03 -22.24
CA SER A 437 16.82 15.50 -20.96
C SER A 437 17.50 14.87 -19.74
N LEU A 438 17.92 13.60 -19.78
CA LEU A 438 18.67 13.00 -18.67
C LEU A 438 20.13 13.49 -18.60
N HIS A 439 20.74 13.86 -19.73
CA HIS A 439 22.06 14.54 -19.77
C HIS A 439 21.98 16.00 -19.32
N SER A 440 20.86 16.68 -19.58
CA SER A 440 20.60 18.03 -19.07
C SER A 440 20.47 18.04 -17.54
N LEU A 441 19.93 16.97 -16.96
CA LEU A 441 19.90 16.75 -15.52
C LEU A 441 21.29 16.49 -14.92
N ASP A 442 22.17 15.75 -15.60
CA ASP A 442 23.58 15.59 -15.16
C ASP A 442 24.27 16.95 -14.98
N ALA A 443 24.16 17.84 -15.97
CA ALA A 443 24.75 19.17 -15.91
C ALA A 443 24.17 20.02 -14.75
N ILE A 444 22.88 19.85 -14.44
CA ILE A 444 22.22 20.55 -13.32
C ILE A 444 22.66 19.97 -11.96
N PHE A 445 22.78 18.66 -11.83
CA PHE A 445 23.20 18.02 -10.57
C PHE A 445 24.69 18.26 -10.29
N VAL A 446 25.58 18.12 -11.28
CA VAL A 446 27.00 18.47 -11.13
C VAL A 446 27.15 19.95 -10.74
N LYS A 447 26.47 20.87 -11.43
CA LYS A 447 26.49 22.30 -11.05
C LYS A 447 26.01 22.52 -9.61
N ARG A 448 24.94 21.84 -9.20
CA ARG A 448 24.28 22.11 -7.91
C ARG A 448 24.94 21.43 -6.71
N PHE A 449 25.65 20.33 -6.91
CA PHE A 449 26.21 19.53 -5.82
C PHE A 449 27.76 19.44 -5.86
N CYS A 450 28.42 20.07 -6.84
CA CYS A 450 29.88 20.11 -6.93
C CYS A 450 30.50 21.52 -7.03
N GLU A 451 29.71 22.62 -7.14
CA GLU A 451 30.25 23.99 -7.10
C GLU A 451 30.47 24.54 -5.67
N ASP A 452 30.15 23.76 -4.63
CA ASP A 452 30.19 24.16 -3.21
C ASP A 452 31.50 23.77 -2.46
N GLU A 453 32.62 23.50 -3.15
CA GLU A 453 33.94 23.46 -2.50
C GLU A 453 34.54 24.87 -2.34
N PRO A 454 34.68 25.40 -1.11
CA PRO A 454 35.36 26.67 -0.90
C PRO A 454 36.88 26.49 -1.05
N ASN A 455 37.49 27.25 -1.97
CA ASN A 455 38.95 27.38 -2.07
C ASN A 455 39.56 27.86 -0.74
N SER A 456 40.11 26.94 0.05
CA SER A 456 40.85 27.24 1.28
C SER A 456 42.28 26.70 1.26
N ASP A 457 42.98 26.87 0.13
CA ASP A 457 44.41 26.62 0.05
C ASP A 457 45.18 27.77 0.75
N LYS A 458 45.38 27.60 2.07
CA LYS A 458 46.41 28.30 2.84
C LYS A 458 46.71 27.58 4.14
N SER A 459 48.00 27.31 4.34
CA SER A 459 48.56 26.78 5.57
C SER A 459 48.35 27.71 6.76
N ASP A 460 48.03 27.14 7.91
CA ASP A 460 49.00 27.10 9.02
C ASP A 460 48.73 25.86 9.88
N GLY A 461 49.78 25.24 10.41
CA GLY A 461 49.69 23.99 11.17
C GLY A 461 49.78 24.19 12.68
N ILE A 462 49.18 23.26 13.43
CA ILE A 462 49.50 22.98 14.84
C ILE A 462 49.25 21.49 15.11
N GLU A 463 49.87 20.98 16.17
CA GLU A 463 50.24 19.58 16.36
C GLU A 463 49.31 18.80 17.32
N SER A 464 49.29 17.46 17.21
CA SER A 464 48.67 16.48 18.13
C SER A 464 47.11 16.44 18.15
N THR A 465 46.45 15.37 18.61
CA THR A 465 46.93 14.16 19.31
C THR A 465 46.27 12.88 18.75
N LEU A 466 46.97 11.75 18.87
CA LEU A 466 46.47 10.40 18.56
C LEU A 466 45.40 9.93 19.56
N THR A 467 44.42 9.17 19.05
CA THR A 467 43.92 7.96 19.73
C THR A 467 43.42 6.98 18.67
N ASP A 468 43.93 5.75 18.72
CA ASP A 468 43.32 4.59 18.06
C ASP A 468 41.93 4.31 18.67
N ASP A 469 41.03 3.76 17.86
CA ASP A 469 40.63 2.36 18.08
C ASP A 469 40.08 1.75 16.79
N SER A 470 40.63 0.59 16.43
CA SER A 470 40.32 -0.13 15.19
C SER A 470 39.69 -1.49 15.52
N GLU A 471 38.46 -1.76 15.05
CA GLU A 471 37.93 -3.13 15.02
C GLU A 471 37.53 -3.57 13.61
N SER A 472 38.00 -4.75 13.23
CA SER A 472 37.88 -5.32 11.89
C SER A 472 37.10 -6.64 11.90
N ILE A 473 36.04 -6.65 11.10
CA ILE A 473 35.79 -7.64 10.02
C ILE A 473 36.31 -9.09 10.23
N LEU A 474 35.33 -10.03 10.20
CA LEU A 474 35.36 -11.46 9.76
C LEU A 474 35.55 -12.66 10.75
N SER A 475 34.48 -13.48 10.81
CA SER A 475 34.48 -14.97 10.93
C SER A 475 34.85 -15.58 12.31
N ALA A 476 34.47 -16.79 12.77
CA ALA A 476 33.60 -17.92 12.32
C ALA A 476 33.17 -18.75 13.59
N ARG A 477 32.64 -20.01 13.63
CA ARG A 477 32.27 -21.07 12.66
C ARG A 477 31.34 -22.13 13.31
N SER A 478 30.41 -22.72 12.54
CA SER A 478 29.84 -24.12 12.61
C SER A 478 29.40 -24.81 13.92
N GLY A 479 28.21 -25.45 13.88
CA GLY A 479 27.77 -26.55 14.77
C GLY A 479 26.59 -26.18 15.69
N THR A 480 25.59 -27.04 15.96
CA THR A 480 25.34 -28.45 15.57
C THR A 480 23.82 -28.72 15.37
N ASN A 481 23.46 -29.89 14.80
CA ASN A 481 22.07 -30.32 14.62
C ASN A 481 21.39 -30.72 15.94
N THR A 482 20.13 -30.34 16.12
CA THR A 482 19.11 -31.09 16.88
C THR A 482 17.77 -31.06 16.16
N ASN A 483 17.12 -32.22 16.01
CA ASN A 483 15.77 -32.31 15.45
C ASN A 483 14.73 -31.86 16.50
N TYR A 484 13.80 -31.01 16.10
CA TYR A 484 12.47 -30.91 16.74
C TYR A 484 11.41 -30.51 15.69
N ASP A 485 11.08 -31.46 14.82
CA ASP A 485 9.83 -31.42 14.07
C ASP A 485 8.66 -31.71 15.03
N GLN A 486 7.83 -30.68 15.30
CA GLN A 486 6.38 -30.76 15.59
C GLN A 486 5.87 -29.41 16.11
N ASN A 487 5.17 -28.65 15.24
CA ASN A 487 4.00 -27.80 15.53
C ASN A 487 3.73 -26.81 14.38
N ASN A 488 3.31 -27.32 13.21
CA ASN A 488 2.69 -26.50 12.16
C ASN A 488 1.17 -26.78 12.16
N PRO A 489 0.31 -25.88 12.68
CA PRO A 489 -1.13 -26.12 12.75
C PRO A 489 -1.86 -26.00 11.40
N PHE A 490 -1.15 -25.81 10.28
CA PHE A 490 -1.72 -25.64 8.94
C PHE A 490 -1.43 -26.81 7.98
N SER A 491 -0.84 -27.91 8.43
CA SER A 491 -0.49 -29.08 7.59
C SER A 491 -1.68 -30.01 7.24
N VAL A 492 -2.91 -29.48 7.19
CA VAL A 492 -4.16 -30.27 7.02
C VAL A 492 -5.15 -29.57 6.08
N LEU A 493 -4.62 -28.94 5.02
CA LEU A 493 -5.41 -28.42 3.89
C LEU A 493 -4.94 -28.93 2.52
N ASP A 494 -3.81 -29.64 2.48
CA ASP A 494 -3.35 -30.41 1.31
C ASP A 494 -3.66 -31.91 1.54
N LEU A 495 -4.94 -32.32 1.46
CA LEU A 495 -5.37 -33.71 1.22
C LEU A 495 -6.91 -33.83 1.11
N GLU A 496 -7.40 -33.83 -0.13
CA GLU A 496 -8.51 -34.61 -0.74
C GLU A 496 -9.05 -33.84 -1.96
N GLY A 497 -9.59 -34.54 -2.97
CA GLY A 497 -9.90 -33.98 -4.30
C GLY A 497 -11.05 -34.67 -5.01
#